data_AF-A0A7V2U9S4-F1
#
_entry.id   AF-A0A7V2U9S4-F1
#
_cell.length_a   1.000
_cell.length_b   1.000
_cell.length_c   1.000
_cell.angle_alpha   90.00
_cell.angle_beta   90.00
_cell.angle_gamma   90.00
#
_symmetry.space_group_name_H-M   'P 1'
#
loop_
_entity.id
_entity.type
_entity.pdbx_description
1 polymer ?
#
loop_
_entity_poly.entity_id
_entity_poly.type
_entity_poly.pdbx_seq_one_letter_code
_entity_poly.pdbx_strand_id
1 'polypeptide(L)'
;MRQPYAALSACAALLLLPGAARAVTMDTPQEQAAPKGAKAPALKPGDIAALIANLGAPTWQVREKAMRDLIAAGDAARTPLRQAATSRDPEVRWRATHALSLLDTQLVAIAPDAAKTLYASAARARAQADSPQAARQLYQAVIEQFPNTRWAAAARERLAELSRVGTPKDPAPPTKEELAKLIAQLAQASWRERQEASRRLAELGEAARTALDAAAQAPDPEVAWRARRLLERLDAAKPTTTTTRATVAPRDARLLIELPGETLRPRQQPRDASDLDALVRALAGADASEVARARELLVSLGADALPHLIRALAAADETTAVEIMDILRELTGEALGFDPARWQTWWRARQQSGRD
;
A
#
# COMPACT_ATOMS: atom_id res chain seq x y z
N MET A 1 -5.02 -86.71 -3.04
CA MET A 1 -5.12 -87.66 -4.15
C MET A 1 -6.49 -87.52 -4.80
N ARG A 2 -6.52 -87.17 -6.10
CA ARG A 2 -7.54 -87.41 -7.14
C ARG A 2 -9.03 -87.07 -6.86
N GLN A 3 -9.46 -85.95 -7.45
CA GLN A 3 -10.74 -85.78 -8.20
C GLN A 3 -10.83 -86.84 -9.33
N PRO A 4 -11.98 -87.19 -9.97
CA PRO A 4 -13.08 -86.27 -10.35
C PRO A 4 -14.52 -86.86 -10.44
N TYR A 5 -15.52 -85.99 -10.60
CA TYR A 5 -16.75 -86.29 -11.35
C TYR A 5 -17.07 -85.13 -12.31
N ALA A 6 -17.42 -85.50 -13.53
CA ALA A 6 -17.71 -84.66 -14.67
C ALA A 6 -19.21 -84.70 -15.03
N ALA A 7 -19.59 -83.76 -15.91
CA ALA A 7 -20.88 -83.63 -16.62
C ALA A 7 -21.98 -82.93 -15.81
N LEU A 8 -22.70 -81.92 -16.33
CA LEU A 8 -23.29 -81.82 -17.66
C LEU A 8 -23.32 -80.38 -18.17
N SER A 9 -23.08 -80.25 -19.47
CA SER A 9 -23.30 -79.07 -20.30
C SER A 9 -24.74 -79.10 -20.84
N ALA A 10 -25.48 -78.01 -20.72
CA ALA A 10 -26.73 -77.80 -21.45
C ALA A 10 -26.83 -76.34 -21.90
N CYS A 11 -26.85 -76.17 -23.21
CA CYS A 11 -26.97 -74.92 -23.94
C CYS A 11 -28.33 -74.24 -23.70
N ALA A 12 -28.30 -72.92 -23.45
CA ALA A 12 -29.39 -72.03 -23.82
C ALA A 12 -28.79 -70.70 -24.29
N ALA A 13 -28.89 -70.47 -25.61
CA ALA A 13 -28.59 -69.21 -26.27
C ALA A 13 -29.78 -68.23 -26.13
N LEU A 14 -29.54 -66.98 -26.55
CA LEU A 14 -30.46 -65.84 -26.70
C LEU A 14 -30.70 -64.96 -25.46
N LEU A 15 -29.98 -63.84 -25.35
CA LEU A 15 -30.37 -62.55 -25.94
C LEU A 15 -29.29 -61.48 -25.70
N LEU A 16 -28.73 -60.99 -26.79
CA LEU A 16 -27.92 -59.78 -26.87
C LEU A 16 -28.83 -58.55 -26.67
N LEU A 17 -28.57 -57.77 -25.63
CA LEU A 17 -28.93 -56.36 -25.58
C LEU A 17 -27.65 -55.56 -25.29
N PRO A 18 -27.12 -54.79 -26.25
CA PRO A 18 -26.12 -53.79 -25.94
C PRO A 18 -26.81 -52.66 -25.20
N GLY A 19 -26.62 -52.61 -23.88
CA GLY A 19 -26.91 -51.42 -23.08
C GLY A 19 -26.02 -50.29 -23.58
N ALA A 20 -26.55 -49.47 -24.48
CA ALA A 20 -25.95 -48.20 -24.87
C ALA A 20 -25.87 -47.31 -23.62
N ALA A 21 -24.72 -47.32 -22.97
CA ALA A 21 -24.33 -46.23 -22.09
C ALA A 21 -24.27 -44.96 -22.96
N ARG A 22 -25.38 -44.23 -23.03
CA ARG A 22 -25.36 -42.83 -23.41
C ARG A 22 -24.50 -42.14 -22.36
N ALA A 23 -23.23 -41.94 -22.70
CA ALA A 23 -22.43 -40.90 -22.11
C ALA A 23 -23.26 -39.62 -22.24
N VAL A 24 -23.84 -39.17 -21.14
CA VAL A 24 -24.31 -37.81 -21.01
C VAL A 24 -23.04 -36.98 -21.12
N THR A 25 -22.77 -36.47 -22.31
CA THR A 25 -21.88 -35.34 -22.51
C THR A 25 -22.47 -34.23 -21.68
N MET A 26 -21.97 -34.08 -20.46
CA MET A 26 -22.08 -32.84 -19.71
C MET A 26 -21.31 -31.83 -20.56
N ASP A 27 -22.03 -31.16 -21.46
CA ASP A 27 -21.57 -29.91 -22.06
C ASP A 27 -21.24 -29.02 -20.87
N THR A 28 -19.94 -28.94 -20.58
CA THR A 28 -19.41 -28.06 -19.56
C THR A 28 -19.77 -26.67 -20.05
N PRO A 29 -20.62 -25.89 -19.34
CA PRO A 29 -20.86 -24.52 -19.72
C PRO A 29 -19.50 -23.85 -19.73
N GLN A 30 -19.04 -23.47 -20.92
CA GLN A 30 -17.72 -22.93 -21.16
C GLN A 30 -17.52 -21.79 -20.16
N GLU A 31 -16.67 -22.02 -19.16
CA GLU A 31 -16.32 -21.05 -18.13
C GLU A 31 -15.54 -19.96 -18.84
N GLN A 32 -16.27 -18.96 -19.34
CA GLN A 32 -15.70 -17.75 -19.88
C GLN A 32 -14.99 -17.06 -18.73
N ALA A 33 -13.68 -17.30 -18.63
CA ALA A 33 -12.78 -16.58 -17.76
C ALA A 33 -13.03 -15.08 -17.94
N ALA A 34 -13.47 -14.42 -16.87
CA ALA A 34 -13.71 -12.99 -16.90
C ALA A 34 -12.43 -12.27 -17.37
N PRO A 35 -12.53 -11.32 -18.32
CA PRO A 35 -11.37 -10.60 -18.81
C PRO A 35 -10.72 -9.83 -17.65
N LYS A 36 -9.49 -10.22 -17.29
CA LYS A 36 -8.65 -9.46 -16.36
C LYS A 36 -8.43 -8.06 -16.94
N GLY A 37 -9.05 -7.04 -16.34
CA GLY A 37 -8.80 -5.64 -16.65
C GLY A 37 -9.97 -4.83 -17.23
N ALA A 38 -11.16 -5.41 -17.43
CA ALA A 38 -12.32 -4.60 -17.79
C ALA A 38 -12.83 -3.84 -16.54
N LYS A 39 -12.76 -2.51 -16.57
CA LYS A 39 -13.37 -1.62 -15.56
C LYS A 39 -14.87 -1.95 -15.52
N ALA A 40 -15.32 -2.63 -14.46
CA ALA A 40 -16.70 -3.07 -14.33
C ALA A 40 -17.64 -1.85 -14.47
N PRO A 41 -18.75 -1.97 -15.22
CA PRO A 41 -19.67 -0.86 -15.41
C PRO A 41 -20.20 -0.40 -14.05
N ALA A 42 -20.26 0.92 -13.84
CA ALA A 42 -20.79 1.50 -12.62
C ALA A 42 -22.29 1.14 -12.49
N LEU A 43 -22.59 0.14 -11.67
CA LEU A 43 -23.95 -0.30 -11.39
C LEU A 43 -24.71 0.80 -10.64
N LYS A 44 -25.96 1.06 -11.03
CA LYS A 44 -26.80 2.05 -10.34
C LYS A 44 -27.24 1.50 -8.97
N PRO A 45 -27.60 2.37 -8.00
CA PRO A 45 -28.08 1.91 -6.69
C PRO A 45 -29.26 0.92 -6.75
N GLY A 46 -30.17 1.09 -7.72
CA GLY A 46 -31.28 0.16 -7.95
C GLY A 46 -30.84 -1.23 -8.39
N ASP A 47 -29.77 -1.32 -9.19
CA ASP A 47 -29.20 -2.59 -9.65
C ASP A 47 -28.58 -3.35 -8.46
N ILE A 48 -27.92 -2.63 -7.55
CA ILE A 48 -27.31 -3.22 -6.33
C ILE A 48 -28.38 -3.80 -5.41
N ALA A 49 -29.51 -3.11 -5.23
CA ALA A 49 -30.61 -3.62 -4.41
C ALA A 49 -31.21 -4.93 -4.99
N ALA A 50 -31.38 -4.99 -6.32
CA ALA A 50 -31.84 -6.20 -7.00
C ALA A 50 -30.84 -7.36 -6.85
N LEU A 51 -29.54 -7.08 -6.95
CA LEU A 51 -28.50 -8.08 -6.71
C LEU A 51 -28.50 -8.59 -5.27
N ILE A 52 -28.74 -7.73 -4.28
CA ILE A 52 -28.86 -8.14 -2.88
C ILE A 52 -30.07 -9.06 -2.66
N ALA A 53 -31.22 -8.75 -3.25
CA ALA A 53 -32.38 -9.63 -3.19
C ALA A 53 -32.06 -11.03 -3.79
N ASN A 54 -31.29 -11.04 -4.88
CA ASN A 54 -30.87 -12.27 -5.55
C ASN A 54 -29.86 -13.11 -4.73
N LEU A 55 -29.28 -12.60 -3.64
CA LEU A 55 -28.48 -13.41 -2.72
C LEU A 55 -29.33 -14.47 -2.00
N GLY A 56 -30.64 -14.26 -1.85
CA GLY A 56 -31.58 -15.22 -1.27
C GLY A 56 -32.35 -16.05 -2.31
N ALA A 57 -31.97 -15.96 -3.59
CA ALA A 57 -32.71 -16.64 -4.65
C ALA A 57 -32.70 -18.17 -4.47
N PRO A 58 -33.79 -18.88 -4.80
CA PRO A 58 -33.88 -20.34 -4.63
C PRO A 58 -32.86 -21.09 -5.50
N THR A 59 -32.56 -20.59 -6.69
CA THR A 59 -31.59 -21.16 -7.62
C THR A 59 -30.18 -20.66 -7.33
N TRP A 60 -29.22 -21.59 -7.19
CA TRP A 60 -27.85 -21.26 -6.80
C TRP A 60 -27.10 -20.45 -7.85
N GLN A 61 -27.41 -20.63 -9.14
CA GLN A 61 -26.79 -19.88 -10.23
C GLN A 61 -27.11 -18.38 -10.16
N VAL A 62 -28.33 -18.03 -9.73
CA VAL A 62 -28.74 -16.64 -9.52
C VAL A 62 -27.99 -16.04 -8.34
N ARG A 63 -27.79 -16.81 -7.26
CA ARG A 63 -26.99 -16.38 -6.10
C ARG A 63 -25.53 -16.15 -6.46
N GLU A 64 -24.92 -17.07 -7.20
CA GLU A 64 -23.51 -16.96 -7.62
C GLU A 64 -23.28 -15.81 -8.59
N LYS A 65 -24.19 -15.60 -9.54
CA LYS A 65 -24.15 -14.43 -10.42
C LYS A 65 -24.25 -13.13 -9.61
N ALA A 66 -25.22 -13.06 -8.69
CA ALA A 66 -25.40 -11.89 -7.85
C ALA A 66 -24.16 -11.59 -6.98
N MET A 67 -23.55 -12.63 -6.40
CA MET A 67 -22.35 -12.49 -5.60
C MET A 67 -21.16 -11.97 -6.42
N ARG A 68 -20.94 -12.51 -7.63
CA ARG A 68 -19.90 -12.01 -8.54
C ARG A 68 -20.12 -10.55 -8.94
N ASP A 69 -21.35 -10.19 -9.29
CA ASP A 69 -21.70 -8.83 -9.72
C ASP A 69 -21.56 -7.82 -8.55
N LEU A 70 -21.91 -8.22 -7.31
CA LEU A 70 -21.72 -7.40 -6.11
C LEU A 70 -20.23 -7.20 -5.76
N ILE A 71 -19.40 -8.24 -5.93
CA ILE A 71 -17.95 -8.12 -5.76
C ILE A 71 -17.36 -7.21 -6.83
N ALA A 72 -17.79 -7.36 -8.09
CA ALA A 72 -17.37 -6.51 -9.19
C ALA A 72 -17.80 -5.05 -9.02
N ALA A 73 -18.95 -4.80 -8.39
CA ALA A 73 -19.41 -3.46 -8.02
C ALA A 73 -18.52 -2.78 -6.96
N GLY A 74 -17.71 -3.55 -6.22
CA GLY A 74 -16.70 -3.02 -5.31
C GLY A 74 -17.28 -2.18 -4.18
N ASP A 75 -16.80 -0.95 -4.04
CA ASP A 75 -17.17 -0.04 -2.95
C ASP A 75 -18.66 0.33 -2.96
N ALA A 76 -19.26 0.46 -4.14
CA ALA A 76 -20.66 0.82 -4.28
C ALA A 76 -21.62 -0.18 -3.61
N ALA A 77 -21.22 -1.46 -3.55
CA ALA A 77 -22.02 -2.51 -2.93
C ALA A 77 -21.86 -2.56 -1.40
N ARG A 78 -20.86 -1.91 -0.80
CA ARG A 78 -20.52 -2.09 0.62
C ARG A 78 -21.62 -1.66 1.58
N THR A 79 -22.14 -0.44 1.44
CA THR A 79 -23.16 0.07 2.35
C THR A 79 -24.45 -0.79 2.28
N PRO A 80 -24.96 -1.11 1.07
CA PRO A 80 -26.08 -2.05 0.93
C PRO A 80 -25.77 -3.45 1.48
N LEU A 81 -24.56 -4.00 1.27
CA LEU A 81 -24.14 -5.30 1.80
C LEU A 81 -24.07 -5.31 3.34
N ARG A 82 -23.62 -4.22 3.98
CA ARG A 82 -23.63 -4.11 5.45
C ARG A 82 -25.05 -4.17 6.01
N GLN A 83 -26.01 -3.55 5.33
CA GLN A 83 -27.42 -3.65 5.70
C GLN A 83 -27.96 -5.06 5.46
N ALA A 84 -27.60 -5.69 4.34
CA ALA A 84 -27.99 -7.07 4.02
C ALA A 84 -27.40 -8.11 5.00
N ALA A 85 -26.22 -7.84 5.57
CA ALA A 85 -25.62 -8.65 6.62
C ALA A 85 -26.41 -8.66 7.95
N THR A 86 -27.43 -7.81 8.09
CA THR A 86 -28.40 -7.86 9.20
C THR A 86 -29.76 -8.43 8.78
N SER A 87 -29.87 -9.00 7.57
CA SER A 87 -31.12 -9.57 7.06
C SER A 87 -31.65 -10.69 7.95
N ARG A 88 -32.98 -10.82 8.01
CA ARG A 88 -33.66 -11.94 8.67
C ARG A 88 -33.43 -13.26 7.91
N ASP A 89 -33.29 -13.19 6.59
CA ASP A 89 -32.95 -14.34 5.75
C ASP A 89 -31.51 -14.80 6.05
N PRO A 90 -31.31 -16.03 6.54
CA PRO A 90 -29.98 -16.58 6.83
C PRO A 90 -29.05 -16.66 5.62
N GLU A 91 -29.56 -16.97 4.42
CA GLU A 91 -28.75 -17.11 3.20
C GLU A 91 -28.25 -15.74 2.74
N VAL A 92 -29.15 -14.75 2.68
CA VAL A 92 -28.79 -13.36 2.35
C VAL A 92 -27.77 -12.82 3.33
N ARG A 93 -27.98 -13.06 4.63
CA ARG A 93 -27.06 -12.64 5.69
C ARG A 93 -25.67 -13.25 5.51
N TRP A 94 -25.58 -14.57 5.37
CA TRP A 94 -24.30 -15.27 5.21
C TRP A 94 -23.55 -14.79 3.95
N ARG A 95 -24.22 -14.71 2.80
CA ARG A 95 -23.60 -14.28 1.54
C ARG A 95 -23.20 -12.82 1.57
N ALA A 96 -23.99 -11.94 2.19
CA ALA A 96 -23.62 -10.54 2.34
C ALA A 96 -22.36 -10.38 3.19
N THR A 97 -22.26 -11.12 4.31
CA THR A 97 -21.04 -11.17 5.13
C THR A 97 -19.85 -11.72 4.34
N HIS A 98 -20.05 -12.78 3.56
CA HIS A 98 -18.99 -13.38 2.75
C HIS A 98 -18.50 -12.43 1.64
N ALA A 99 -19.42 -11.75 0.94
CA ALA A 99 -19.08 -10.77 -0.09
C ALA A 99 -18.30 -9.57 0.50
N LEU A 100 -18.67 -9.09 1.70
CA LEU A 100 -17.90 -8.07 2.41
C LEU A 100 -16.47 -8.54 2.72
N SER A 101 -16.31 -9.77 3.21
CA SER A 101 -14.99 -10.35 3.48
C SER A 101 -14.13 -10.41 2.22
N LEU A 102 -14.69 -10.89 1.10
CA LEU A 102 -13.97 -10.98 -0.17
C LEU A 102 -13.57 -9.61 -0.71
N LEU A 103 -14.47 -8.62 -0.59
CA LEU A 103 -14.18 -7.24 -0.93
C LEU A 103 -13.03 -6.72 -0.04
N ASP A 104 -13.06 -6.96 1.27
CA ASP A 104 -11.99 -6.52 2.17
C ASP A 104 -10.64 -7.18 1.83
N THR A 105 -10.62 -8.47 1.49
CA THR A 105 -9.40 -9.18 1.06
C THR A 105 -8.88 -8.67 -0.28
N GLN A 106 -9.74 -8.42 -1.26
CA GLN A 106 -9.33 -7.87 -2.56
C GLN A 106 -8.75 -6.45 -2.42
N LEU A 107 -9.22 -5.64 -1.46
CA LEU A 107 -8.64 -4.33 -1.18
C LEU A 107 -7.25 -4.40 -0.53
N VAL A 108 -6.89 -5.50 0.14
CA VAL A 108 -5.54 -5.72 0.68
C VAL A 108 -4.56 -6.05 -0.46
N ALA A 109 -5.01 -6.75 -1.50
CA ALA A 109 -4.18 -7.18 -2.62
C ALA A 109 -3.86 -6.05 -3.64
N ILE A 110 -4.67 -4.99 -3.71
CA ILE A 110 -4.50 -3.89 -4.67
C ILE A 110 -3.80 -2.70 -3.98
N ALA A 111 -2.47 -2.68 -4.09
CA ALA A 111 -1.53 -1.61 -3.71
C ALA A 111 -1.53 -1.20 -2.21
N PRO A 112 -0.85 -1.98 -1.34
CA PRO A 112 -0.92 -1.78 0.11
C PRO A 112 -0.16 -0.54 0.64
N ASP A 113 0.89 -0.04 -0.02
CA ASP A 113 1.75 0.98 0.59
C ASP A 113 1.48 2.42 0.16
N ALA A 114 1.25 2.71 -1.12
CA ALA A 114 1.07 4.09 -1.58
C ALA A 114 -0.25 4.72 -1.07
N ALA A 115 -1.37 4.00 -1.19
CA ALA A 115 -2.67 4.46 -0.72
C ALA A 115 -2.72 4.63 0.81
N LYS A 116 -2.13 3.66 1.53
CA LYS A 116 -1.98 3.70 3.00
C LYS A 116 -1.12 4.88 3.44
N THR A 117 0.02 5.09 2.79
CA THR A 117 0.94 6.18 3.12
C THR A 117 0.31 7.54 2.86
N LEU A 118 -0.34 7.72 1.71
CA LEU A 118 -1.02 8.97 1.37
C LEU A 118 -2.20 9.25 2.32
N TYR A 119 -2.95 8.21 2.68
CA TYR A 119 -4.00 8.32 3.70
C TYR A 119 -3.45 8.67 5.09
N ALA A 120 -2.36 8.04 5.52
CA ALA A 120 -1.70 8.34 6.78
C ALA A 120 -1.18 9.79 6.82
N SER A 121 -0.65 10.29 5.70
CA SER A 121 -0.27 11.69 5.54
C SER A 121 -1.47 12.63 5.65
N ALA A 122 -2.62 12.29 5.04
CA ALA A 122 -3.86 13.05 5.19
C ALA A 122 -4.36 13.09 6.65
N ALA A 123 -4.26 11.96 7.36
CA ALA A 123 -4.64 11.86 8.77
C ALA A 123 -3.71 12.69 9.67
N ARG A 124 -2.40 12.68 9.43
CA ARG A 124 -1.42 13.53 10.13
C ARG A 124 -1.67 15.01 9.87
N ALA A 125 -1.92 15.41 8.61
CA ALA A 125 -2.24 16.78 8.25
C ALA A 125 -3.51 17.29 8.96
N ARG A 126 -4.52 16.42 9.13
CA ARG A 126 -5.71 16.73 9.94
C ARG A 126 -5.36 16.91 11.42
N ALA A 127 -4.54 16.02 11.98
CA ALA A 127 -4.19 16.02 13.41
C ALA A 127 -3.31 17.21 13.81
N GLN A 128 -2.45 17.69 12.92
CA GLN A 128 -1.54 18.81 13.18
C GLN A 128 -2.22 20.20 13.14
N ALA A 129 -3.55 20.28 12.94
CA ALA A 129 -4.33 21.52 12.86
C ALA A 129 -3.93 22.52 11.74
N ASP A 130 -2.84 22.28 11.01
CA ASP A 130 -2.19 23.25 10.12
C ASP A 130 -2.86 23.48 8.76
N SER A 131 -3.82 22.67 8.32
CA SER A 131 -4.72 23.05 7.22
C SER A 131 -5.79 21.98 7.01
N PRO A 132 -7.05 22.23 7.41
CA PRO A 132 -8.18 21.39 7.02
C PRO A 132 -8.27 21.18 5.51
N GLN A 133 -7.76 22.13 4.71
CA GLN A 133 -7.74 22.07 3.25
C GLN A 133 -6.67 21.11 2.72
N ALA A 134 -5.47 21.07 3.30
CA ALA A 134 -4.43 20.12 2.92
C ALA A 134 -4.87 18.68 3.22
N ALA A 135 -5.50 18.44 4.37
CA ALA A 135 -6.10 17.15 4.68
C ALA A 135 -7.18 16.78 3.65
N ARG A 136 -8.07 17.72 3.28
CA ARG A 136 -9.09 17.49 2.24
C ARG A 136 -8.47 17.13 0.89
N GLN A 137 -7.46 17.87 0.44
CA GLN A 137 -6.77 17.61 -0.83
C GLN A 137 -6.09 16.23 -0.83
N LEU A 138 -5.44 15.85 0.26
CA LEU A 138 -4.81 14.53 0.38
C LEU A 138 -5.84 13.40 0.42
N TYR A 139 -6.96 13.57 1.14
CA TYR A 139 -8.06 12.59 1.08
C TYR A 139 -8.66 12.49 -0.32
N GLN A 140 -8.83 13.61 -1.02
CA GLN A 140 -9.28 13.64 -2.41
C GLN A 140 -8.32 12.89 -3.33
N ALA A 141 -7.01 13.10 -3.18
CA ALA A 141 -5.98 12.39 -3.94
C ALA A 141 -5.99 10.88 -3.69
N VAL A 142 -6.22 10.43 -2.45
CA VAL A 142 -6.41 9.00 -2.15
C VAL A 142 -7.60 8.42 -2.92
N ILE A 143 -8.70 9.18 -3.02
CA ILE A 143 -9.91 8.73 -3.73
C ILE A 143 -9.69 8.67 -5.24
N GLU A 144 -9.00 9.64 -5.81
CA GLU A 144 -8.77 9.73 -7.25
C GLU A 144 -7.74 8.72 -7.75
N GLN A 145 -6.63 8.56 -7.01
CA GLN A 145 -5.54 7.67 -7.41
C GLN A 145 -5.81 6.21 -7.04
N PHE A 146 -6.58 5.98 -5.98
CA PHE A 146 -6.82 4.64 -5.43
C PHE A 146 -8.32 4.37 -5.17
N PRO A 147 -9.21 4.58 -6.16
CA PRO A 147 -10.67 4.65 -5.95
C PRO A 147 -11.29 3.38 -5.38
N ASN A 148 -10.66 2.23 -5.63
CA ASN A 148 -11.09 0.91 -5.19
C ASN A 148 -10.17 0.40 -4.07
N THR A 149 -9.86 1.22 -3.07
CA THR A 149 -9.10 0.81 -1.88
C THR A 149 -9.88 1.11 -0.61
N ARG A 150 -9.60 0.39 0.47
CA ARG A 150 -10.21 0.66 1.79
C ARG A 150 -9.87 2.05 2.30
N TRP A 151 -8.73 2.59 1.86
CA TRP A 151 -8.26 3.94 2.18
C TRP A 151 -9.06 5.01 1.45
N ALA A 152 -9.43 4.79 0.19
CA ALA A 152 -10.35 5.69 -0.51
C ALA A 152 -11.74 5.69 0.12
N ALA A 153 -12.25 4.52 0.52
CA ALA A 153 -13.51 4.44 1.26
C ALA A 153 -13.44 5.24 2.58
N ALA A 154 -12.40 5.01 3.38
CA ALA A 154 -12.16 5.76 4.61
C ALA A 154 -11.95 7.26 4.35
N ALA A 155 -11.31 7.66 3.24
CA ALA A 155 -11.09 9.06 2.88
C ALA A 155 -12.41 9.77 2.53
N ARG A 156 -13.33 9.09 1.82
CA ARG A 156 -14.68 9.61 1.52
C ARG A 156 -15.45 9.88 2.81
N GLU A 157 -15.42 8.94 3.76
CA GLU A 157 -16.06 9.09 5.07
C GLU A 157 -15.47 10.29 5.83
N ARG A 158 -14.14 10.44 5.84
CA ARG A 158 -13.47 11.58 6.50
C ARG A 158 -13.77 12.92 5.84
N LEU A 159 -13.84 12.98 4.51
CA LEU A 159 -14.26 14.19 3.80
C LEU A 159 -15.69 14.58 4.15
N ALA A 160 -16.61 13.61 4.19
CA ALA A 160 -18.00 13.86 4.57
C ALA A 160 -18.12 14.38 6.02
N GLU A 161 -17.30 13.86 6.94
CA GLU A 161 -17.20 14.36 8.33
C GLU A 161 -16.70 15.80 8.39
N LEU A 162 -15.62 16.12 7.65
CA LEU A 162 -15.03 17.46 7.54
C LEU A 162 -15.93 18.50 6.87
N SER A 163 -16.96 18.06 6.16
CA SER A 163 -18.00 18.93 5.58
C SER A 163 -19.18 19.15 6.53
N ARG A 164 -19.39 18.26 7.52
CA ARG A 164 -20.44 18.40 8.54
C ARG A 164 -20.01 19.26 9.72
N VAL A 165 -18.74 19.19 10.10
CA VAL A 165 -18.14 20.11 11.07
C VAL A 165 -17.82 21.38 10.29
N GLY A 166 -18.59 22.46 10.53
CA GLY A 166 -18.43 23.74 9.84
C GLY A 166 -16.96 24.15 9.72
N THR A 167 -16.57 24.59 8.52
CA THR A 167 -15.23 25.07 8.19
C THR A 167 -14.71 25.99 9.29
N PRO A 168 -13.53 25.70 9.90
CA PRO A 168 -12.75 26.76 10.51
C PRO A 168 -12.51 27.77 9.41
N LYS A 169 -13.00 28.98 9.63
CA LYS A 169 -12.75 30.17 8.81
C LYS A 169 -11.26 30.21 8.49
N ASP A 170 -10.91 30.36 7.22
CA ASP A 170 -9.53 30.53 6.77
C ASP A 170 -8.80 31.46 7.75
N PRO A 171 -7.57 31.14 8.17
CA PRO A 171 -6.83 32.03 9.04
C PRO A 171 -6.83 33.41 8.40
N ALA A 172 -7.24 34.42 9.18
CA ALA A 172 -7.30 35.79 8.71
C ALA A 172 -5.97 36.15 8.02
N PRO A 173 -6.00 36.94 6.93
CA PRO A 173 -4.78 37.35 6.26
C PRO A 173 -3.80 37.93 7.29
N PRO A 174 -2.51 37.52 7.25
CA PRO A 174 -1.55 37.94 8.25
C PRO A 174 -1.48 39.47 8.28
N THR A 175 -1.49 40.06 9.47
CA THR A 175 -1.34 41.50 9.59
C THR A 175 0.08 41.88 9.18
N LYS A 176 0.26 43.12 8.68
CA LYS A 176 1.61 43.63 8.37
C LYS A 176 2.54 43.59 9.58
N GLU A 177 1.98 43.74 10.78
CA GLU A 177 2.68 43.66 12.06
C GLU A 177 3.17 42.23 12.37
N GLU A 178 2.34 41.21 12.12
CA GLU A 178 2.73 39.80 12.27
C GLU A 178 3.88 39.47 11.32
N LEU A 179 3.79 39.89 10.05
CA LEU A 179 4.86 39.66 9.06
C LEU A 179 6.17 40.35 9.45
N ALA A 180 6.11 41.61 9.90
CA ALA A 180 7.29 42.34 10.34
C ALA A 180 7.97 41.66 11.55
N LYS A 181 7.17 41.19 12.52
CA LYS A 181 7.68 40.44 13.67
C LYS A 181 8.37 39.14 13.24
N LEU A 182 7.74 38.36 12.36
CA LEU A 182 8.31 37.11 11.87
C LEU A 182 9.62 37.34 11.09
N ILE A 183 9.68 38.39 10.28
CA ILE A 183 10.92 38.75 9.55
C ILE A 183 12.03 39.15 10.52
N ALA A 184 11.73 39.96 11.54
CA ALA A 184 12.70 40.30 12.57
C ALA A 184 13.19 39.06 13.35
N GLN A 185 12.33 38.05 13.52
CA GLN A 185 12.68 36.79 14.16
C GLN A 185 13.62 35.91 13.34
N LEU A 186 13.75 36.13 12.03
CA LEU A 186 14.73 35.41 11.20
C LEU A 186 16.18 35.72 11.57
N ALA A 187 16.43 36.87 12.21
CA ALA A 187 17.76 37.33 12.63
C ALA A 187 18.11 36.98 14.09
N GLN A 188 17.18 36.39 14.84
CA GLN A 188 17.38 36.19 16.28
C GLN A 188 18.49 35.20 16.57
N ALA A 189 19.25 35.40 17.65
CA ALA A 189 20.36 34.51 18.02
C ALA A 189 19.87 33.08 18.35
N SER A 190 18.65 32.98 18.90
CA SER A 190 18.01 31.71 19.24
C SER A 190 17.63 30.92 17.99
N TRP A 191 18.22 29.73 17.84
CA TRP A 191 17.90 28.83 16.73
C TRP A 191 16.41 28.48 16.66
N ARG A 192 15.77 28.27 17.83
CA ARG A 192 14.36 27.88 17.91
C ARG A 192 13.44 28.95 17.35
N GLU A 193 13.67 30.21 17.72
CA GLU A 193 12.88 31.35 17.26
C GLU A 193 13.03 31.56 15.75
N ARG A 194 14.24 31.41 15.21
CA ARG A 194 14.48 31.47 13.76
C ARG A 194 13.72 30.38 13.01
N GLN A 195 13.67 29.16 13.55
CA GLN A 195 12.97 28.04 12.92
C GLN A 195 11.46 28.20 12.97
N GLU A 196 10.91 28.63 14.10
CA GLU A 196 9.47 28.91 14.26
C GLU A 196 9.03 30.01 13.29
N ALA A 197 9.81 31.10 13.16
CA ALA A 197 9.54 32.17 12.22
C ALA A 197 9.63 31.70 10.75
N SER A 198 10.66 30.93 10.41
CA SER A 198 10.82 30.36 9.07
C SER A 198 9.66 29.44 8.68
N ARG A 199 9.19 28.61 9.63
CA ARG A 199 8.05 27.72 9.42
C ARG A 199 6.76 28.53 9.22
N ARG A 200 6.52 29.52 10.08
CA ARG A 200 5.33 30.36 10.00
C ARG A 200 5.26 31.17 8.71
N LEU A 201 6.37 31.75 8.26
CA LEU A 201 6.43 32.46 6.98
C LEU A 201 6.20 31.53 5.78
N ALA A 202 6.66 30.27 5.86
CA ALA A 202 6.37 29.27 4.84
C ALA A 202 4.88 28.85 4.84
N GLU A 203 4.24 28.74 6.00
CA GLU A 203 2.80 28.45 6.13
C GLU A 203 1.94 29.58 5.53
N LEU A 204 2.35 30.84 5.70
CA LEU A 204 1.66 31.99 5.11
C LEU A 204 1.78 32.02 3.57
N GLY A 205 2.78 31.35 3.01
CA GLY A 205 2.93 31.14 1.57
C GLY A 205 2.98 32.44 0.78
N GLU A 206 2.11 32.56 -0.24
CA GLU A 206 1.99 33.74 -1.08
C GLU A 206 1.64 35.02 -0.29
N ALA A 207 0.94 34.92 0.84
CA ALA A 207 0.62 36.08 1.67
C ALA A 207 1.87 36.72 2.30
N ALA A 208 2.95 35.96 2.47
CA ALA A 208 4.23 36.45 2.98
C ALA A 208 5.19 36.92 1.86
N ARG A 209 4.86 36.69 0.58
CA ARG A 209 5.82 36.87 -0.53
C ARG A 209 6.38 38.28 -0.64
N THR A 210 5.52 39.30 -0.65
CA THR A 210 5.95 40.71 -0.72
C THR A 210 6.86 41.09 0.44
N ALA A 211 6.59 40.56 1.64
CA ALA A 211 7.39 40.84 2.83
C ALA A 211 8.74 40.10 2.79
N LEU A 212 8.77 38.88 2.26
CA LEU A 212 9.99 38.10 2.01
C LEU A 212 10.84 38.72 0.89
N ASP A 213 10.23 39.24 -0.19
CA ASP A 213 10.93 39.93 -1.27
C ASP A 213 11.66 41.19 -0.76
N ALA A 214 11.01 41.94 0.15
CA ALA A 214 11.64 43.06 0.84
C ALA A 214 12.77 42.59 1.79
N ALA A 215 12.53 41.53 2.57
CA ALA A 215 13.52 40.97 3.48
C ALA A 215 14.75 40.38 2.77
N ALA A 216 14.59 39.86 1.55
CA ALA A 216 15.67 39.37 0.70
C ALA A 216 16.68 40.45 0.29
N GLN A 217 16.32 41.72 0.46
CA GLN A 217 17.16 42.90 0.24
C GLN A 217 17.57 43.60 1.54
N ALA A 218 17.28 42.99 2.70
CA ALA A 218 17.63 43.55 4.00
C ALA A 218 19.16 43.72 4.14
N PRO A 219 19.62 44.74 4.90
CA PRO A 219 21.04 44.96 5.15
C PRO A 219 21.67 43.83 5.98
N ASP A 220 20.87 43.11 6.76
CA ASP A 220 21.31 41.93 7.50
C ASP A 220 21.47 40.74 6.54
N PRO A 221 22.69 40.20 6.37
CA PRO A 221 22.95 39.10 5.45
C PRO A 221 22.25 37.80 5.84
N GLU A 222 22.01 37.53 7.13
CA GLU A 222 21.32 36.32 7.56
C GLU A 222 19.83 36.39 7.22
N VAL A 223 19.19 37.53 7.47
CA VAL A 223 17.78 37.77 7.09
C VAL A 223 17.62 37.67 5.57
N ALA A 224 18.49 38.34 4.81
CA ALA A 224 18.46 38.33 3.36
C ALA A 224 18.63 36.91 2.79
N TRP A 225 19.60 36.15 3.32
CA TRP A 225 19.84 34.77 2.89
C TRP A 225 18.64 33.86 3.18
N ARG A 226 18.08 33.90 4.40
CA ARG A 226 16.93 33.07 4.79
C ARG A 226 15.68 33.42 3.98
N ALA A 227 15.42 34.70 3.76
CA ALA A 227 14.29 35.17 2.98
C ALA A 227 14.36 34.66 1.53
N ARG A 228 15.53 34.74 0.88
CA ARG A 228 15.75 34.18 -0.48
C ARG A 228 15.47 32.69 -0.52
N ARG A 229 15.99 31.94 0.45
CA ARG A 229 15.81 30.49 0.54
C ARG A 229 14.34 30.08 0.77
N LEU A 230 13.56 30.92 1.45
CA LEU A 230 12.11 30.73 1.61
C LEU A 230 11.37 31.03 0.30
N LEU A 231 11.72 32.10 -0.41
CA LEU A 231 11.14 32.43 -1.73
C LEU A 231 11.37 31.31 -2.75
N GLU A 232 12.60 30.78 -2.83
CA GLU A 232 12.93 29.64 -3.71
C GLU A 232 12.04 28.42 -3.44
N ARG A 233 11.74 28.14 -2.16
CA ARG A 233 10.86 27.02 -1.76
C ARG A 233 9.41 27.28 -2.15
N LEU A 234 8.94 28.53 -2.03
CA LEU A 234 7.60 28.91 -2.46
C LEU A 234 7.45 28.81 -3.97
N ASP A 235 8.48 29.15 -4.73
CA ASP A 235 8.48 29.03 -6.19
C ASP A 235 8.55 27.57 -6.65
N ALA A 236 9.34 26.73 -5.99
CA ALA A 236 9.40 25.29 -6.26
C ALA A 236 8.09 24.55 -5.91
N ALA A 237 7.26 25.09 -5.01
CA ALA A 237 6.00 24.50 -4.61
C ALA A 237 4.84 24.77 -5.59
N LYS A 238 5.04 25.56 -6.66
CA LYS A 238 4.02 25.82 -7.67
C LYS A 238 3.92 24.62 -8.63
N PRO A 239 2.76 23.94 -8.75
CA PRO A 239 2.56 22.95 -9.79
C PRO A 239 2.48 23.67 -11.13
N THR A 240 3.53 23.59 -11.94
CA THR A 240 3.51 24.07 -13.32
C THR A 240 2.66 23.12 -14.17
N THR A 241 1.42 23.52 -14.41
CA THR A 241 0.64 23.09 -15.57
C THR A 241 1.32 23.63 -16.83
N THR A 242 2.05 22.79 -17.57
CA THR A 242 2.09 22.74 -19.05
C THR A 242 3.10 21.67 -19.52
N THR A 243 2.58 20.69 -20.25
CA THR A 243 3.21 19.70 -21.13
C THR A 243 4.46 20.18 -21.88
N THR A 244 5.52 19.37 -21.92
CA THR A 244 6.17 18.90 -23.17
C THR A 244 7.06 17.69 -22.90
N ARG A 245 6.73 16.59 -23.58
CA ARG A 245 7.56 15.39 -23.75
C ARG A 245 8.87 15.78 -24.44
N ALA A 246 9.98 15.80 -23.70
CA ALA A 246 11.33 15.80 -24.25
C ALA A 246 12.11 14.65 -23.58
N THR A 247 12.53 13.72 -24.42
CA THR A 247 13.43 12.60 -24.12
C THR A 247 14.77 13.11 -23.59
N VAL A 248 15.13 12.77 -22.35
CA VAL A 248 16.51 12.81 -21.85
C VAL A 248 16.75 11.56 -20.99
N ALA A 249 17.81 10.85 -21.33
CA ALA A 249 18.32 9.62 -20.69
C ALA A 249 18.85 9.90 -19.25
N PRO A 250 19.05 8.86 -18.41
CA PRO A 250 19.27 9.06 -16.99
C PRO A 250 20.69 9.57 -16.72
N ARG A 251 20.80 10.66 -15.96
CA ARG A 251 22.06 11.06 -15.32
C ARG A 251 21.84 11.21 -13.82
N ASP A 252 22.55 10.33 -13.10
CA ASP A 252 23.14 10.52 -11.78
C ASP A 252 22.55 11.60 -10.88
N ALA A 253 21.66 11.19 -9.97
CA ALA A 253 21.37 11.91 -8.74
C ALA A 253 22.17 11.31 -7.56
N ARG A 254 23.51 11.33 -7.68
CA ARG A 254 24.39 11.49 -6.51
C ARG A 254 24.44 12.99 -6.23
N LEU A 255 23.53 13.46 -5.39
CA LEU A 255 23.74 14.71 -4.66
C LEU A 255 23.84 14.34 -3.18
N LEU A 256 25.10 14.08 -2.81
CA LEU A 256 25.57 14.10 -1.44
C LEU A 256 25.08 15.38 -0.76
N ILE A 257 24.41 15.22 0.38
CA ILE A 257 24.43 16.24 1.42
C ILE A 257 25.55 15.82 2.37
N GLU A 258 26.72 16.42 2.19
CA GLU A 258 27.72 16.51 3.24
C GLU A 258 27.21 17.50 4.30
N LEU A 259 26.96 17.00 5.50
CA LEU A 259 26.90 17.79 6.73
C LEU A 259 28.33 17.95 7.25
N PRO A 260 28.89 19.16 7.39
CA PRO A 260 30.17 19.31 8.07
C PRO A 260 29.95 19.39 9.57
N GLY A 261 30.44 18.39 10.31
CA GLY A 261 30.58 18.50 11.76
C GLY A 261 30.32 17.23 12.57
N GLU A 262 30.88 16.08 12.20
CA GLU A 262 31.13 15.00 13.17
C GLU A 262 32.27 14.11 12.67
N THR A 263 33.41 14.18 13.37
CA THR A 263 34.58 13.32 13.14
C THR A 263 34.27 11.91 13.64
N LEU A 264 33.62 11.09 12.81
CA LEU A 264 33.48 9.65 13.07
C LEU A 264 34.54 8.86 12.28
N ARG A 265 35.30 8.09 13.05
CA ARG A 265 36.40 7.18 12.71
C ARG A 265 36.12 6.32 11.46
N PRO A 266 37.16 5.84 10.74
CA PRO A 266 37.00 5.06 9.52
C PRO A 266 36.09 3.84 9.74
N ARG A 267 34.99 3.80 8.96
CA ARG A 267 33.97 2.74 8.94
C ARG A 267 34.60 1.40 8.58
N GLN A 268 34.62 0.45 9.50
CA GLN A 268 34.91 -0.95 9.19
C GLN A 268 33.62 -1.59 8.66
N GLN A 269 33.62 -1.96 7.39
CA GLN A 269 32.66 -2.87 6.79
C GLN A 269 32.72 -4.20 7.57
N PRO A 270 31.60 -4.87 7.88
CA PRO A 270 31.65 -6.20 8.49
C PRO A 270 32.42 -7.13 7.55
N ARG A 271 33.52 -7.71 8.03
CA ARG A 271 34.48 -8.46 7.19
C ARG A 271 34.23 -9.97 7.23
N ASP A 272 33.48 -10.45 8.23
CA ASP A 272 33.46 -11.87 8.57
C ASP A 272 32.01 -12.40 8.72
N ALA A 273 31.79 -13.71 8.47
CA ALA A 273 30.48 -14.36 8.62
C ALA A 273 29.89 -14.28 10.04
N SER A 274 30.74 -14.11 11.06
CA SER A 274 30.34 -13.91 12.45
C SER A 274 29.68 -12.54 12.67
N ASP A 275 30.05 -11.52 11.89
CA ASP A 275 29.46 -10.18 11.97
C ASP A 275 28.05 -10.17 11.36
N LEU A 276 27.84 -10.94 10.29
CA LEU A 276 26.53 -11.09 9.64
C LEU A 276 25.49 -11.72 10.56
N ASP A 277 25.86 -12.78 11.28
CA ASP A 277 24.95 -13.41 12.25
C ASP A 277 24.67 -12.50 13.45
N ALA A 278 25.60 -11.61 13.80
CA ALA A 278 25.38 -10.59 14.82
C ALA A 278 24.38 -9.51 14.35
N LEU A 279 24.51 -9.05 13.10
CA LEU A 279 23.55 -8.12 12.49
C LEU A 279 22.14 -8.71 12.43
N VAL A 280 22.04 -9.98 12.04
CA VAL A 280 20.76 -10.70 12.02
C VAL A 280 20.16 -10.79 13.43
N ARG A 281 20.96 -11.11 14.46
CA ARG A 281 20.48 -11.11 15.86
C ARG A 281 20.03 -9.72 16.32
N ALA A 282 20.69 -8.66 15.86
CA ALA A 282 20.32 -7.29 16.19
C ALA A 282 18.94 -6.89 15.62
N LEU A 283 18.42 -7.58 14.60
CA LEU A 283 17.04 -7.38 14.13
C LEU A 283 15.97 -7.79 15.16
N ALA A 284 16.32 -8.68 16.10
CA ALA A 284 15.47 -9.07 17.22
C ALA A 284 15.63 -8.14 18.45
N GLY A 285 16.48 -7.12 18.35
CA GLY A 285 16.80 -6.21 19.45
C GLY A 285 15.64 -5.28 19.80
N ALA A 286 15.58 -4.85 21.07
CA ALA A 286 14.58 -3.88 21.53
C ALA A 286 14.93 -2.43 21.15
N ASP A 287 16.19 -2.14 20.80
CA ASP A 287 16.62 -0.81 20.40
C ASP A 287 16.35 -0.58 18.91
N ALA A 288 15.39 0.29 18.61
CA ALA A 288 15.01 0.64 17.24
C ALA A 288 16.17 1.20 16.40
N SER A 289 17.16 1.85 17.03
CA SER A 289 18.33 2.41 16.33
C SER A 289 19.29 1.31 15.89
N GLU A 290 19.46 0.28 16.73
CA GLU A 290 20.28 -0.90 16.40
C GLU A 290 19.62 -1.74 15.30
N VAL A 291 18.31 -1.93 15.36
CA VAL A 291 17.53 -2.62 14.32
C VAL A 291 17.63 -1.88 12.98
N ALA A 292 17.43 -0.56 12.98
CA ALA A 292 17.52 0.25 11.76
C ALA A 292 18.92 0.19 11.13
N ARG A 293 19.96 0.23 11.96
CA ARG A 293 21.36 0.11 11.50
C ARG A 293 21.67 -1.28 10.97
N ALA A 294 21.20 -2.33 11.65
CA ALA A 294 21.39 -3.71 11.21
C ALA A 294 20.73 -3.95 9.86
N ARG A 295 19.50 -3.43 9.69
CA ARG A 295 18.78 -3.45 8.41
C ARG A 295 19.56 -2.76 7.30
N GLU A 296 20.01 -1.52 7.51
CA GLU A 296 20.78 -0.77 6.51
C GLU A 296 22.02 -1.55 6.05
N LEU A 297 22.76 -2.13 7.00
CA LEU A 297 23.95 -2.91 6.68
C LEU A 297 23.62 -4.19 5.92
N LEU A 298 22.61 -4.95 6.34
CA LEU A 298 22.18 -6.18 5.65
C LEU A 298 21.69 -5.90 4.23
N VAL A 299 20.95 -4.80 4.02
CA VAL A 299 20.54 -4.36 2.68
C VAL A 299 21.75 -3.96 1.84
N SER A 300 22.71 -3.23 2.41
CA SER A 300 23.92 -2.80 1.70
C SER A 300 24.81 -3.97 1.25
N LEU A 301 24.74 -5.10 1.94
CA LEU A 301 25.47 -6.33 1.61
C LEU A 301 24.81 -7.14 0.47
N GLY A 302 23.54 -6.86 0.15
CA GLY A 302 22.88 -7.46 -1.00
C GLY A 302 22.81 -8.99 -0.95
N ALA A 303 23.26 -9.64 -2.02
CA ALA A 303 23.17 -11.10 -2.17
C ALA A 303 23.94 -11.88 -1.09
N ASP A 304 25.00 -11.30 -0.52
CA ASP A 304 25.83 -11.96 0.50
C ASP A 304 25.09 -12.15 1.83
N ALA A 305 24.06 -11.33 2.10
CA ALA A 305 23.22 -11.46 3.29
C ALA A 305 22.16 -12.57 3.17
N LEU A 306 21.81 -13.00 1.95
CA LEU A 306 20.68 -13.91 1.71
C LEU A 306 20.80 -15.26 2.44
N PRO A 307 21.94 -15.98 2.40
CA PRO A 307 22.05 -17.26 3.11
C PRO A 307 21.84 -17.12 4.62
N HIS A 308 22.29 -16.02 5.20
CA HIS A 308 22.18 -15.73 6.63
C HIS A 308 20.73 -15.39 7.00
N LEU A 309 20.07 -14.53 6.23
CA LEU A 309 18.66 -14.16 6.43
C LEU A 309 17.73 -15.38 6.29
N ILE A 310 17.95 -16.23 5.27
CA ILE A 310 17.14 -17.43 5.06
C ILE A 310 17.31 -18.43 6.21
N ARG A 311 18.55 -18.63 6.69
CA ARG A 311 18.82 -19.48 7.85
C ARG A 311 18.17 -18.92 9.12
N ALA A 312 18.25 -17.61 9.31
CA ALA A 312 17.68 -16.93 10.46
C ALA A 312 16.16 -16.99 10.52
N LEU A 313 15.50 -16.89 9.36
CA LEU A 313 14.04 -17.01 9.26
C LEU A 313 13.51 -18.32 9.86
N ALA A 314 14.28 -19.41 9.78
CA ALA A 314 13.89 -20.71 10.34
C ALA A 314 13.90 -20.76 11.88
N ALA A 315 14.61 -19.84 12.53
CA ALA A 315 14.75 -19.78 13.99
C ALA A 315 14.17 -18.49 14.59
N ALA A 316 13.61 -17.61 13.77
CA ALA A 316 13.10 -16.31 14.17
C ALA A 316 11.74 -16.43 14.88
N ASP A 317 11.54 -15.58 15.89
CA ASP A 317 10.19 -15.31 16.40
C ASP A 317 9.36 -14.50 15.38
N GLU A 318 8.07 -14.31 15.67
CA GLU A 318 7.13 -13.64 14.77
C GLU A 318 7.57 -12.22 14.37
N THR A 319 8.15 -11.46 15.32
CA THR A 319 8.55 -10.07 15.07
C THR A 319 9.81 -10.02 14.20
N THR A 320 10.80 -10.83 14.55
CA THR A 320 12.06 -10.93 13.81
C THR A 320 11.83 -11.50 12.40
N ALA A 321 10.89 -12.44 12.25
CA ALA A 321 10.54 -13.03 10.97
C ALA A 321 9.94 -11.99 10.00
N VAL A 322 9.16 -11.03 10.49
CA VAL A 322 8.62 -9.93 9.67
C VAL A 322 9.74 -9.04 9.13
N GLU A 323 10.69 -8.63 9.97
CA GLU A 323 11.83 -7.80 9.53
C GLU A 323 12.71 -8.55 8.52
N ILE A 324 13.02 -9.82 8.79
CA ILE A 324 13.79 -10.66 7.85
C ILE A 324 13.05 -10.78 6.51
N MET A 325 11.72 -10.96 6.54
CA MET A 325 10.91 -11.05 5.32
C MET A 325 10.90 -9.75 4.51
N ASP A 326 10.85 -8.61 5.17
CA ASP A 326 10.91 -7.32 4.50
C ASP A 326 12.26 -7.10 3.81
N ILE A 327 13.36 -7.46 4.48
CA ILE A 327 14.71 -7.39 3.89
C ILE A 327 14.85 -8.37 2.73
N LEU A 328 14.39 -9.62 2.87
CA LEU A 328 14.43 -10.61 1.79
C LEU A 328 13.65 -10.13 0.56
N ARG A 329 12.47 -9.55 0.76
CA ARG A 329 11.66 -8.99 -0.33
C ARG A 329 12.33 -7.78 -0.99
N GLU A 330 12.95 -6.90 -0.19
CA GLU A 330 13.68 -5.73 -0.68
C GLU A 330 14.89 -6.14 -1.54
N LEU A 331 15.65 -7.14 -1.10
CA LEU A 331 16.83 -7.64 -1.79
C LEU A 331 16.53 -8.45 -3.05
N THR A 332 15.42 -9.19 -3.06
CA THR A 332 15.14 -10.19 -4.12
C THR A 332 13.98 -9.81 -5.04
N GLY A 333 13.06 -8.95 -4.59
CA GLY A 333 11.80 -8.66 -5.25
C GLY A 333 10.75 -9.78 -5.15
N GLU A 334 11.06 -10.87 -4.45
CA GLU A 334 10.22 -12.07 -4.39
C GLU A 334 9.32 -12.09 -3.14
N ALA A 335 8.15 -12.73 -3.26
CA ALA A 335 7.16 -12.84 -2.20
C ALA A 335 6.83 -14.30 -1.88
N LEU A 336 7.83 -15.05 -1.38
CA LEU A 336 7.71 -16.50 -1.14
C LEU A 336 7.02 -16.86 0.20
N GLY A 337 6.73 -15.86 1.03
CA GLY A 337 6.13 -16.02 2.36
C GLY A 337 7.14 -16.40 3.44
N PHE A 338 6.66 -16.75 4.63
CA PHE A 338 7.48 -17.03 5.81
C PHE A 338 8.13 -18.43 5.84
N ASP A 339 7.92 -19.25 4.80
CA ASP A 339 8.47 -20.61 4.73
C ASP A 339 9.95 -20.58 4.30
N PRO A 340 10.90 -20.91 5.19
CA PRO A 340 12.33 -20.89 4.87
C PRO A 340 12.69 -21.90 3.76
N ALA A 341 11.97 -23.02 3.63
CA ALA A 341 12.27 -24.05 2.64
C ALA A 341 12.02 -23.55 1.21
N ARG A 342 11.01 -22.69 1.02
CA ARG A 342 10.74 -22.02 -0.26
C ARG A 342 11.88 -21.08 -0.65
N TRP A 343 12.35 -20.26 0.29
CA TRP A 343 13.49 -19.38 0.07
C TRP A 343 14.79 -20.13 -0.23
N GLN A 344 15.07 -21.23 0.48
CA GLN A 344 16.24 -22.08 0.21
C GLN A 344 16.19 -22.71 -1.18
N THR A 345 15.00 -23.16 -1.61
CA THR A 345 14.80 -23.77 -2.93
C THR A 345 15.02 -22.75 -4.04
N TRP A 346 14.42 -21.57 -3.90
CA TRP A 346 14.62 -20.45 -4.83
C TRP A 346 16.10 -20.03 -4.92
N TRP A 347 16.77 -19.88 -3.78
CA TRP A 347 18.18 -19.47 -3.74
C TRP A 347 19.10 -20.49 -4.43
N ARG A 348 18.86 -21.79 -4.20
CA ARG A 348 19.59 -22.88 -4.88
C ARG A 348 19.37 -22.86 -6.40
N ALA A 349 18.13 -22.65 -6.86
CA ALA A 349 17.84 -22.56 -8.29
C ALA A 349 18.58 -21.37 -8.94
N ARG A 350 18.59 -20.21 -8.29
CA ARG A 350 19.28 -19.01 -8.78
C ARG A 350 20.80 -19.17 -8.86
N GLN A 351 21.40 -19.87 -7.89
CA GLN A 351 22.83 -20.21 -7.88
C GLN A 351 23.22 -21.16 -9.04
N GLN A 352 22.29 -21.98 -9.51
CA GLN A 352 22.51 -22.87 -10.66
C GLN A 352 22.39 -22.11 -11.98
N SER A 353 21.39 -21.24 -12.13
CA SER A 353 21.18 -20.44 -13.35
C SER A 353 22.22 -19.35 -13.59
N GLY A 354 23.07 -19.02 -12.60
CA GLY A 354 24.16 -18.05 -12.76
C GLY A 354 25.51 -18.65 -13.11
N ARG A 355 25.60 -19.98 -13.32
CA ARG A 355 26.85 -20.68 -13.70
C ARG A 355 26.86 -21.14 -15.17
N ASP A 356 25.76 -20.96 -15.88
CA ASP A 356 25.65 -21.11 -17.34
C ASP A 356 25.81 -19.73 -17.99
#